data_AF-A0AAP2ZKF0-F1
#
_entry.id   AF-A0AAP2ZKF0-F1
#
_cell.length_a   1.000
_cell.length_b   1.000
_cell.length_c   1.000
_cell.angle_alpha   90.00
_cell.angle_beta   90.00
_cell.angle_gamma   90.00
#
_symmetry.space_group_name_H-M   'P 1'
#
loop_
_entity.id
_entity.type
_entity.pdbx_description
1 polymer ?
#
loop_
_entity_poly.entity_id
_entity_poly.type
_entity_poly.pdbx_seq_one_letter_code
_entity_poly.pdbx_strand_id
1 'polypeptide(L)'
;MTRRYLTIEEANSALHRGKLVEIFIGGFTLNDERCIRWASFAKTEKGISGSLWEVYDQGSEDYLDIYTFDSPTGEYYEPVKVVHSENIENATKELGISSLNFVNQGVVQDEYGSYLLSHT
;
A
#
# COMPACT_ATOMS: atom_id res chain seq x y z
N MET A 1 18.24 16.79 -4.43
CA MET A 1 17.05 15.96 -4.72
C MET A 1 16.63 15.32 -3.42
N THR A 2 15.42 15.62 -2.94
CA THR A 2 14.89 15.00 -1.72
C THR A 2 14.54 13.55 -2.04
N ARG A 3 15.01 12.62 -1.21
CA ARG A 3 14.73 11.19 -1.37
C ARG A 3 13.23 10.97 -1.16
N ARG A 4 12.52 10.46 -2.19
CA ARG A 4 11.07 10.25 -2.18
C ARG A 4 10.65 9.06 -1.30
N TYR A 5 11.44 7.98 -1.32
CA TYR A 5 11.12 6.73 -0.65
C TYR A 5 12.00 6.48 0.57
N LEU A 6 11.40 5.90 1.62
CA LEU A 6 12.10 5.45 2.81
C LEU A 6 13.08 4.32 2.45
N THR A 7 14.26 4.34 3.07
CA THR A 7 15.10 3.15 3.21
C THR A 7 14.38 2.06 3.99
N ILE A 8 14.89 0.83 3.89
CA ILE A 8 14.46 -0.27 4.76
C ILE A 8 14.70 0.09 6.24
N GLU A 9 15.81 0.74 6.57
CA GLU A 9 16.14 1.16 7.93
C GLU A 9 15.16 2.23 8.45
N GLU A 10 14.80 3.20 7.63
CA GLU A 10 13.82 4.25 7.97
C GLU A 10 12.41 3.67 8.11
N ALA A 11 12.00 2.76 7.21
CA ALA A 11 10.72 2.07 7.28
C ALA A 11 10.62 1.23 8.56
N ASN A 12 11.67 0.43 8.86
CA ASN A 12 11.76 -0.30 10.12
C ASN A 12 11.72 0.64 11.33
N SER A 13 12.44 1.76 11.29
CA SER A 13 12.44 2.74 12.38
C SER A 13 11.05 3.35 12.60
N ALA A 14 10.30 3.62 11.53
CA ALA A 14 8.92 4.11 11.61
C ALA A 14 8.00 3.06 12.25
N LEU A 15 8.09 1.80 11.81
CA LEU A 15 7.34 0.68 12.38
C LEU A 15 7.59 0.51 13.88
N HIS A 16 8.85 0.57 14.33
CA HIS A 16 9.19 0.47 15.75
C HIS A 16 8.62 1.61 16.60
N ARG A 17 8.30 2.77 16.00
CA ARG A 17 7.59 3.88 16.66
C ARG A 17 6.07 3.73 16.61
N GLY A 18 5.56 2.58 16.19
CA GLY A 18 4.11 2.32 16.05
C GLY A 18 3.48 3.07 14.88
N LYS A 19 4.26 3.51 13.88
CA LYS A 19 3.74 4.10 12.65
C LYS A 19 3.49 3.01 11.60
N LEU A 20 2.57 3.30 10.69
CA LEU A 20 2.34 2.51 9.49
C LEU A 20 3.22 3.01 8.35
N VAL A 21 3.72 2.08 7.55
CA VAL A 21 4.39 2.37 6.27
C VAL A 21 3.68 1.63 5.16
N GLU A 22 3.72 2.16 3.95
CA GLU A 22 2.91 1.69 2.84
C GLU A 22 3.73 1.60 1.55
N ILE A 23 3.24 0.81 0.59
CA ILE A 23 3.76 0.74 -0.77
C ILE A 23 2.57 0.78 -1.72
N PHE A 24 2.53 1.78 -2.60
CA PHE A 24 1.65 1.74 -3.76
C PHE A 24 2.20 0.74 -4.78
N ILE A 25 1.36 -0.22 -5.21
CA ILE A 25 1.80 -1.31 -6.08
C ILE A 25 1.41 -1.04 -7.54
N GLY A 26 0.22 -0.47 -7.76
CA GLY A 26 -0.26 -0.13 -9.10
C GLY A 26 -1.70 -0.54 -9.37
N GLY A 27 -2.13 -0.31 -10.61
CA GLY A 27 -3.44 -0.72 -11.10
C GLY A 27 -3.48 -2.15 -11.65
N PHE A 28 -4.68 -2.72 -11.66
CA PHE A 28 -5.01 -3.99 -12.31
C PHE A 28 -6.47 -3.96 -12.79
N THR A 29 -6.88 -4.99 -13.53
CA THR A 29 -8.26 -5.13 -14.03
C THR A 29 -8.90 -6.36 -13.41
N LEU A 30 -10.14 -6.20 -12.93
CA LEU A 30 -10.96 -7.27 -12.38
C LEU A 30 -12.38 -7.15 -12.94
N ASN A 31 -12.87 -8.19 -13.63
CA ASN A 31 -14.21 -8.20 -14.24
C ASN A 31 -14.47 -6.97 -15.13
N ASP A 32 -13.50 -6.59 -15.97
CA ASP A 32 -13.50 -5.39 -16.83
C ASP A 32 -13.52 -4.02 -16.11
N GLU A 33 -13.50 -4.02 -14.78
CA GLU A 33 -13.35 -2.81 -13.96
C GLU A 33 -11.88 -2.52 -13.64
N ARG A 34 -11.52 -1.23 -13.59
CA ARG A 34 -10.19 -0.81 -13.15
C ARG A 34 -10.12 -0.83 -11.63
N CYS A 35 -9.05 -1.37 -11.10
CA CYS A 35 -8.76 -1.43 -9.68
C CYS A 35 -7.33 -0.97 -9.41
N ILE A 36 -7.08 -0.56 -8.17
CA ILE A 36 -5.72 -0.28 -7.68
C ILE A 36 -5.45 -1.11 -6.45
N ARG A 37 -4.15 -1.30 -6.18
CA ARG A 37 -3.70 -2.02 -4.99
C ARG A 37 -2.51 -1.36 -4.33
N TRP A 38 -2.45 -1.48 -3.01
CA TRP A 38 -1.32 -1.06 -2.20
C TRP A 38 -1.17 -2.00 -1.00
N ALA A 39 -0.03 -1.92 -0.33
CA ALA A 39 0.22 -2.65 0.89
C ALA A 39 0.47 -1.69 2.06
N SER A 40 0.04 -2.08 3.25
CA SER A 40 0.35 -1.41 4.51
C SER A 40 1.06 -2.36 5.45
N PHE A 41 2.03 -1.86 6.20
CA PHE A 41 2.80 -2.63 7.17
C PHE A 41 2.70 -2.00 8.55
N ALA A 42 2.53 -2.85 9.55
CA ALA A 42 2.41 -2.47 10.95
C ALA A 42 3.32 -3.33 11.83
N LYS A 43 3.92 -2.74 12.87
CA LYS A 43 4.56 -3.52 13.93
C LYS A 43 3.48 -4.14 14.81
N THR A 44 3.63 -5.42 15.10
CA THR A 44 2.83 -6.16 16.09
C THR A 44 3.74 -6.76 17.15
N GLU A 45 3.16 -7.32 18.22
CA GLU A 45 3.91 -8.05 19.24
C GLU A 45 4.70 -9.24 18.69
N LYS A 46 4.21 -9.84 17.59
CA LYS A 46 4.78 -11.07 16.99
C LYS A 46 5.71 -10.80 15.80
N GLY A 47 5.90 -9.55 15.39
CA GLY A 47 6.68 -9.23 14.18
C GLY A 47 6.06 -8.07 13.41
N ILE A 48 6.09 -8.16 12.08
CA ILE A 48 5.46 -7.24 11.15
C ILE A 48 4.21 -7.90 10.58
N SER A 49 3.09 -7.17 10.60
CA SER A 49 1.89 -7.52 9.85
C SER A 49 1.91 -6.76 8.54
N GLY A 50 1.80 -7.46 7.42
CA GLY A 50 1.60 -6.87 6.10
C GLY A 50 0.18 -7.13 5.63
N SER A 51 -0.51 -6.07 5.21
CA SER A 51 -1.86 -6.14 4.67
C SER A 51 -1.87 -5.64 3.23
N LEU A 52 -2.49 -6.39 2.34
CA LEU A 52 -2.68 -6.04 0.93
C LEU A 52 -4.11 -5.58 0.73
N TRP A 53 -4.27 -4.42 0.11
CA TRP A 53 -5.54 -3.75 -0.09
C TRP A 53 -5.80 -3.62 -1.58
N GLU A 54 -7.05 -3.81 -1.95
CA GLU A 54 -7.54 -3.66 -3.32
C GLU A 54 -8.85 -2.89 -3.28
N VAL A 55 -8.98 -1.92 -4.16
CA VAL A 55 -10.17 -1.07 -4.31
C VAL A 55 -10.41 -0.80 -5.79
N TYR A 56 -11.63 -0.43 -6.15
CA TYR A 56 -11.92 0.12 -7.47
C TYR A 56 -11.15 1.42 -7.69
N ASP A 57 -10.69 1.64 -8.92
CA ASP A 57 -10.00 2.87 -9.34
C ASP A 57 -11.01 3.97 -9.62
N GLN A 58 -11.59 4.51 -8.53
CA GLN A 58 -12.66 5.53 -8.55
C GLN A 58 -12.12 6.97 -8.51
N GLY A 59 -10.80 7.13 -8.40
CA GLY A 59 -10.18 8.42 -8.18
C GLY A 59 -10.01 9.27 -9.44
N SER A 60 -9.55 10.49 -9.19
CA SER A 60 -9.25 11.51 -10.20
C SER A 60 -8.17 12.46 -9.67
N GLU A 61 -7.74 13.45 -10.47
CA GLU A 61 -6.76 14.46 -10.00
C GLU A 61 -7.22 15.20 -8.73
N ASP A 62 -8.53 15.36 -8.54
CA ASP A 62 -9.13 16.01 -7.37
C ASP A 62 -9.60 15.02 -6.29
N TYR A 63 -9.49 13.70 -6.54
CA TYR A 63 -9.97 12.65 -5.64
C TYR A 63 -8.94 11.52 -5.51
N LEU A 64 -8.04 11.66 -4.53
CA LEU A 64 -6.90 10.75 -4.31
C LEU A 64 -7.03 9.89 -3.05
N ASP A 65 -8.11 10.03 -2.28
CA ASP A 65 -8.29 9.32 -1.02
C ASP A 65 -8.63 7.85 -1.24
N ILE A 66 -7.62 7.05 -1.58
CA ILE A 66 -7.78 5.61 -1.89
C ILE A 66 -8.36 4.80 -0.73
N TYR A 67 -8.39 5.35 0.50
CA TYR A 67 -8.97 4.70 1.65
C TYR A 67 -10.49 4.76 1.69
N THR A 68 -11.09 5.68 0.93
CA THR A 68 -12.55 5.83 0.83
C THR A 68 -13.13 5.12 -0.40
N PHE A 69 -12.28 4.47 -1.20
CA PHE A 69 -12.73 3.77 -2.41
C PHE A 69 -13.35 2.42 -2.07
N ASP A 70 -14.30 2.02 -2.91
CA ASP A 70 -15.05 0.78 -2.71
C ASP A 70 -14.19 -0.47 -2.96
N SER A 71 -14.41 -1.51 -2.14
CA SER A 71 -13.73 -2.79 -2.30
C SER A 71 -14.35 -3.61 -3.44
N PRO A 72 -13.55 -4.23 -4.33
CA PRO A 72 -14.05 -5.14 -5.35
C PRO A 72 -14.49 -6.50 -4.79
N THR A 73 -14.11 -6.84 -3.56
CA THR A 73 -14.30 -8.17 -2.98
C THR A 73 -15.45 -8.27 -1.98
N GLY A 74 -16.17 -7.18 -1.67
CA GLY A 74 -17.36 -7.25 -0.81
C GLY A 74 -17.80 -5.92 -0.19
N GLU A 75 -18.79 -5.99 0.72
CA GLU A 75 -19.38 -4.83 1.40
C GLU A 75 -18.46 -4.18 2.45
N TYR A 76 -17.41 -4.88 2.90
CA TYR A 76 -16.52 -4.42 3.96
C TYR A 76 -15.13 -4.08 3.43
N TYR A 77 -14.59 -2.99 3.96
CA TYR A 77 -13.22 -2.56 3.70
C TYR A 77 -12.23 -3.42 4.50
N GLU A 78 -11.83 -4.54 3.90
CA GLU A 78 -10.89 -5.49 4.48
C GLU A 78 -9.71 -5.77 3.53
N PRO A 79 -8.52 -6.06 4.07
CA PRO A 79 -7.39 -6.42 3.23
C PRO A 79 -7.62 -7.79 2.58
N VAL A 80 -7.36 -7.88 1.28
CA VAL A 80 -7.51 -9.13 0.49
C VAL A 80 -6.51 -10.21 0.91
N LYS A 81 -5.40 -9.82 1.55
CA LYS A 81 -4.41 -10.73 2.09
C LYS A 81 -3.70 -10.10 3.29
N VAL A 82 -3.50 -10.89 4.34
CA VAL A 82 -2.70 -10.52 5.52
C VAL A 82 -1.59 -11.56 5.71
N VAL A 83 -0.37 -11.09 5.99
CA VAL A 83 0.79 -11.92 6.30
C VAL A 83 1.44 -11.46 7.59
N HIS A 84 2.11 -12.38 8.27
CA HIS A 84 2.87 -12.09 9.49
C HIS A 84 4.28 -12.64 9.35
N SER A 85 5.27 -11.76 9.45
CA SER A 85 6.67 -12.13 9.27
C SER A 85 7.55 -11.42 10.31
N GLU A 86 8.78 -11.88 10.47
CA GLU A 86 9.72 -11.31 11.45
C GLU A 86 10.16 -9.87 11.09
N ASN A 87 10.25 -9.58 9.80
CA ASN A 87 10.70 -8.30 9.25
C ASN A 87 9.87 -7.88 8.03
N ILE A 88 10.02 -6.62 7.62
CA ILE A 88 9.21 -6.03 6.56
C ILE A 88 9.57 -6.63 5.19
N GLU A 89 10.82 -7.00 4.97
CA GLU A 89 11.30 -7.63 3.74
C GLU A 89 10.62 -8.98 3.49
N ASN A 90 10.55 -9.83 4.50
CA ASN A 90 9.84 -11.11 4.41
C ASN A 90 8.33 -10.89 4.19
N ALA A 91 7.73 -9.93 4.89
CA ALA A 91 6.32 -9.59 4.68
C ALA A 91 6.07 -9.13 3.22
N THR A 92 6.94 -8.28 2.66
CA THR A 92 6.83 -7.84 1.25
C THR A 92 6.95 -9.00 0.28
N LYS A 93 7.87 -9.93 0.54
CA LYS A 93 8.09 -11.13 -0.28
C LYS A 93 6.89 -12.06 -0.23
N GLU A 94 6.30 -12.29 0.94
CA GLU A 94 5.10 -13.10 1.12
C GLU A 94 3.85 -12.47 0.46
N LEU A 95 3.78 -11.14 0.41
CA LEU A 95 2.76 -10.40 -0.35
C LEU A 95 3.03 -10.36 -1.86
N GLY A 96 4.19 -10.83 -2.32
CA GLY A 96 4.56 -10.84 -3.74
C GLY A 96 4.95 -9.46 -4.29
N ILE A 97 5.39 -8.54 -3.44
CA ILE A 97 5.78 -7.18 -3.80
C ILE A 97 7.25 -7.19 -4.25
N SER A 98 7.51 -6.70 -5.46
CA SER A 98 8.84 -6.66 -6.06
C SER A 98 9.57 -5.33 -5.88
N SER A 99 8.83 -4.21 -5.84
CA SER A 99 9.39 -2.87 -5.68
C SER A 99 9.18 -2.36 -4.25
N LEU A 100 10.27 -2.01 -3.57
CA LEU A 100 10.26 -1.57 -2.17
C LEU A 100 10.23 -0.04 -2.07
N ASN A 101 9.18 0.56 -2.64
CA ASN A 101 8.96 2.01 -2.64
C ASN A 101 8.18 2.44 -1.37
N PHE A 102 8.80 2.25 -0.21
CA PHE A 102 8.15 2.55 1.06
C PHE A 102 7.90 4.04 1.26
N VAL A 103 6.69 4.35 1.72
CA VAL A 103 6.26 5.69 2.12
C VAL A 103 5.59 5.64 3.50
N ASN A 104 5.48 6.79 4.17
CA ASN A 104 4.69 6.87 5.40
C ASN A 104 3.20 6.76 5.09
N GLN A 105 2.39 6.36 6.07
CA GLN A 105 0.95 6.34 5.94
C GLN A 105 0.39 7.64 5.33
N GLY A 106 -0.54 7.50 4.38
CA GLY A 106 -1.22 8.61 3.72
C GLY A 106 -0.45 9.17 2.51
N VAL A 107 0.88 9.06 2.49
CA VAL A 107 1.70 9.46 1.33
C VAL A 107 1.45 8.52 0.14
N VAL A 108 0.91 7.33 0.37
CA VAL A 108 0.49 6.41 -0.69
C VAL A 108 -0.55 7.04 -1.64
N GLN A 109 -1.31 8.02 -1.17
CA GLN A 109 -2.28 8.77 -1.99
C GLN A 109 -1.57 9.68 -3.01
N ASP A 110 -0.42 10.25 -2.67
CA ASP A 110 0.42 11.01 -3.61
C ASP A 110 1.05 10.09 -4.67
N GLU A 111 1.38 8.85 -4.30
CA GLU A 111 1.81 7.82 -5.26
C GLU A 111 0.69 7.47 -6.24
N TYR A 112 -0.55 7.36 -5.75
CA TYR A 112 -1.71 7.17 -6.62
C TYR A 112 -1.93 8.36 -7.57
N GLY A 113 -1.80 9.60 -7.09
CA GLY A 113 -1.84 10.78 -7.97
C GLY A 113 -0.76 10.76 -9.04
N SER A 114 0.45 10.32 -8.70
CA SER A 114 1.53 10.11 -9.67
C SER A 114 1.23 9.00 -10.67
N TYR A 115 0.56 7.94 -10.23
CA TYR A 115 0.09 6.85 -11.08
C TYR A 115 -0.94 7.35 -12.10
N LEU A 116 -1.93 8.14 -11.68
CA LEU A 116 -2.93 8.73 -12.58
C LEU A 116 -2.28 9.57 -13.69
N LEU A 117 -1.33 10.46 -13.35
CA LEU A 117 -0.63 11.31 -14.32
C LEU A 117 0.20 10.53 -15.35
N SER A 118 0.64 9.31 -15.01
CA SER A 118 1.41 8.46 -15.92
C SER A 118 0.57 7.51 -16.76
N HIS A 119 -0.74 7.40 -16.45
CA HIS A 119 -1.70 6.50 -17.09
C HIS A 119 -2.91 7.24 -17.67
N THR A 120 -2.81 8.56 -17.81
CA THR A 120 -3.71 9.43 -18.58
C THR A 120 -3.16 9.63 -19.98
#